data_AF-A0A353F0X5-F1
#
_entry.id   AF-A0A353F0X5-F1
#
_cell.length_a   1.000
_cell.length_b   1.000
_cell.length_c   1.000
_cell.angle_alpha   90.00
_cell.angle_beta   90.00
_cell.angle_gamma   90.00
#
_symmetry.space_group_name_H-M   'P 1'
#
loop_
_entity.id
_entity.type
_entity.pdbx_description
1 polymer ?
#
loop_
_entity_poly.entity_id
_entity_poly.type
_entity_poly.pdbx_seq_one_letter_code
_entity_poly.pdbx_strand_id
1 'polypeptide(L)'
;MLPSGKQSEFDIGWLGGCLRDYKLKMQNLFQTMLIGLAVLTSQADVVVVNEITPSKAESAWLEIDWETDLWEARKEAARTDKPIYLWEMDGHPLGCV
;
A
#
# COMPACT_ATOMS: atom_id res chain seq x y z
N MET A 1 -60.95 -5.28 42.77
CA MET A 1 -60.98 -5.82 41.40
C MET A 1 -60.44 -4.74 40.47
N LEU A 2 -59.26 -4.94 39.88
CA LEU A 2 -58.76 -4.12 38.76
C LEU A 2 -58.43 -5.07 37.60
N PRO A 3 -58.73 -4.69 36.36
CA PRO A 3 -58.87 -5.64 35.27
C PRO A 3 -57.53 -6.05 34.64
N SER A 4 -57.48 -7.35 34.41
CA SER A 4 -56.80 -8.11 33.36
C SER A 4 -56.32 -7.33 32.13
N GLY A 5 -55.04 -7.52 31.80
CA GLY A 5 -54.63 -8.14 30.54
C GLY A 5 -54.50 -7.22 29.33
N LYS A 6 -53.25 -6.81 29.03
CA LYS A 6 -52.65 -6.59 27.70
C LYS A 6 -51.23 -6.03 27.87
N GLN A 7 -50.25 -6.88 28.18
CA GLN A 7 -48.84 -6.44 28.31
C GLN A 7 -47.84 -7.29 27.50
N SER A 8 -48.23 -8.45 26.94
CA SER A 8 -47.23 -9.42 26.48
C SER A 8 -46.78 -9.29 25.02
N GLU A 9 -47.47 -8.55 24.17
CA GLU A 9 -47.16 -8.51 22.71
C GLU A 9 -46.35 -7.28 22.30
N PHE A 10 -46.55 -6.15 22.98
CA PHE A 10 -45.81 -4.90 22.73
C PHE A 10 -44.36 -4.97 23.22
N ASP A 11 -44.11 -5.72 24.30
CA ASP A 11 -42.79 -5.78 24.95
C ASP A 11 -41.78 -6.66 24.18
N ILE A 12 -42.23 -7.73 23.48
CA ILE A 12 -41.34 -8.64 22.74
C ILE A 12 -40.79 -7.98 21.47
N GLY A 13 -41.60 -7.20 20.75
CA GLY A 13 -41.17 -6.45 19.57
C GLY A 13 -40.22 -5.31 19.91
N TRP A 14 -40.46 -4.61 21.02
CA TRP A 14 -39.60 -3.53 21.52
C TRP A 14 -38.25 -4.03 22.03
N LEU A 15 -38.24 -5.14 22.80
CA LEU A 15 -36.99 -5.77 23.25
C LEU A 15 -36.18 -6.31 22.07
N GLY A 16 -36.83 -6.95 21.08
CA GLY A 16 -36.17 -7.43 19.86
C GLY A 16 -35.60 -6.31 18.98
N GLY A 17 -36.28 -5.16 18.90
CA GLY A 17 -35.77 -3.94 18.26
C GLY A 17 -34.58 -3.36 19.00
N CYS A 18 -34.66 -3.21 20.33
CA CYS A 18 -33.57 -2.70 21.17
C CYS A 18 -32.30 -3.58 21.08
N LEU A 19 -32.47 -4.91 21.13
CA LEU A 19 -31.37 -5.87 20.96
C LEU A 19 -30.75 -5.82 19.55
N ARG A 20 -31.58 -5.63 18.51
CA ARG A 20 -31.13 -5.48 17.12
C ARG A 20 -30.36 -4.17 16.92
N ASP A 21 -30.87 -3.08 17.46
CA ASP A 21 -30.22 -1.77 17.41
C ASP A 21 -28.90 -1.77 18.19
N TYR A 22 -28.86 -2.43 19.34
CA TYR A 22 -27.65 -2.63 20.11
C TYR A 22 -26.62 -3.45 19.32
N LYS A 23 -27.05 -4.55 18.69
CA LYS A 23 -26.16 -5.39 17.85
C LYS A 23 -25.61 -4.61 16.65
N LEU A 24 -26.45 -3.85 15.96
CA LEU A 24 -26.04 -3.01 14.82
C LEU A 24 -25.06 -1.92 15.26
N LYS A 25 -25.33 -1.23 16.38
CA LYS A 25 -24.40 -0.26 16.96
C LYS A 25 -23.06 -0.89 17.32
N MET A 26 -23.06 -2.07 17.96
CA MET A 26 -21.85 -2.79 18.32
C MET A 26 -21.05 -3.27 17.09
N GLN A 27 -21.74 -3.72 16.04
CA GLN A 27 -21.07 -4.08 14.77
C GLN A 27 -20.44 -2.87 14.09
N ASN A 28 -21.14 -1.74 14.04
CA ASN A 28 -20.61 -0.51 13.48
C ASN A 28 -19.42 0.01 14.31
N LEU A 29 -19.49 -0.05 15.64
CA LEU A 29 -18.39 0.31 16.54
C LEU A 29 -17.17 -0.58 16.34
N PHE A 30 -17.37 -1.88 16.18
CA PHE A 30 -16.28 -2.82 15.94
C PHE A 30 -15.66 -2.61 14.55
N GLN A 31 -16.49 -2.36 13.52
CA GLN A 31 -16.00 -2.05 12.19
C GLN A 31 -15.20 -0.75 12.16
N THR A 32 -15.66 0.32 12.82
CA THR A 32 -14.90 1.58 12.88
C THR A 32 -13.61 1.43 13.67
N MET A 33 -13.59 0.63 14.74
CA MET A 33 -12.36 0.30 15.48
C MET A 33 -11.36 -0.45 14.59
N LEU A 34 -11.79 -1.46 13.84
CA LEU A 34 -10.93 -2.22 12.95
C LEU A 34 -10.35 -1.35 11.82
N ILE A 35 -11.16 -0.46 11.24
CA ILE A 35 -10.70 0.48 10.21
C ILE A 35 -9.66 1.43 10.82
N GLY A 36 -9.92 1.99 12.00
CA GLY A 36 -8.97 2.86 12.70
C GLY A 36 -7.64 2.18 13.00
N LEU A 37 -7.68 0.93 13.46
CA LEU A 37 -6.47 0.14 13.71
C LEU A 37 -5.67 -0.12 12.43
N ALA A 38 -6.33 -0.48 11.33
CA ALA A 38 -5.66 -0.71 10.05
C ALA A 38 -4.96 0.55 9.53
N VAL A 39 -5.62 1.72 9.61
CA VAL A 39 -5.04 3.02 9.21
C VAL A 39 -3.81 3.38 10.06
N LEU A 40 -3.83 3.07 11.36
CA LEU A 40 -2.67 3.28 12.23
C LEU A 40 -1.48 2.37 11.87
N THR A 41 -1.74 1.17 11.33
CA THR A 41 -0.69 0.21 10.95
C THR A 41 -0.16 0.40 9.52
N SER A 42 -0.87 1.10 8.64
CA SER A 42 -0.49 1.24 7.22
C SER A 42 0.50 2.37 6.93
N GLN A 43 0.93 3.11 7.95
CA GLN A 43 1.89 4.19 7.77
C GLN A 43 3.29 3.60 7.58
N ALA A 44 3.61 3.23 6.34
CA ALA A 44 5.01 3.22 5.92
C ALA A 44 5.59 4.57 6.32
N ASP A 45 6.73 4.56 7.02
CA ASP A 45 7.32 5.78 7.53
C ASP A 45 7.73 6.66 6.35
N VAL A 46 6.88 7.63 6.03
CA VAL A 46 7.06 8.54 4.90
C VAL A 46 8.38 9.30 5.01
N VAL A 47 8.92 9.45 6.23
CA VAL A 47 10.25 10.00 6.46
C VAL A 47 11.29 9.05 5.91
N VAL A 48 11.26 7.77 6.30
CA VAL A 48 12.22 6.76 5.83
C VAL A 48 12.18 6.63 4.30
N VAL A 49 10.98 6.56 3.71
CA VAL A 49 10.83 6.47 2.25
C VAL A 49 11.43 7.71 1.56
N ASN A 50 11.21 8.90 2.12
CA ASN A 50 11.76 10.14 1.57
C ASN A 50 13.29 10.20 1.68
N GLU A 51 13.89 9.69 2.76
CA GLU A 51 15.35 9.66 2.96
C GLU A 51 16.07 8.67 2.03
N ILE A 52 15.43 7.55 1.66
CA ILE A 52 16.04 6.54 0.77
C ILE A 52 15.73 6.74 -0.71
N THR A 53 14.74 7.60 -1.03
CA THR A 53 14.39 7.87 -2.42
C THR A 53 15.43 8.84 -3.00
N PRO A 54 16.16 8.46 -4.05
CA PRO A 54 17.16 9.34 -4.64
C PRO A 54 16.49 10.60 -5.21
N SER A 55 17.20 11.72 -5.10
CA SER A 55 16.78 12.97 -5.75
C SER A 55 16.74 12.81 -7.27
N LYS A 56 16.10 13.79 -7.93
CA LYS A 56 16.08 13.84 -9.39
C LYS A 56 17.49 13.89 -9.99
N ALA A 57 18.41 14.62 -9.36
CA ALA A 57 19.80 14.73 -9.82
C ALA A 57 20.55 13.41 -9.69
N GLU A 58 20.38 12.70 -8.57
CA GLU A 58 20.99 11.37 -8.35
C GLU A 58 20.41 10.30 -9.29
N SER A 59 19.18 10.50 -9.77
CA SER A 59 18.51 9.61 -10.72
C SER A 59 18.58 10.07 -12.18
N ALA A 60 19.37 11.10 -12.51
CA ALA A 60 19.43 11.68 -13.85
C ALA A 60 19.87 10.67 -14.94
N TRP A 61 20.60 9.62 -14.54
CA TRP A 61 20.99 8.52 -15.41
C TRP A 61 19.79 7.75 -16.00
N LEU A 62 18.61 7.81 -15.37
CA LEU A 62 17.38 7.23 -15.92
C LEU A 62 16.82 7.98 -17.14
N GLU A 63 17.21 9.24 -17.33
CA GLU A 63 16.74 10.06 -18.46
C GLU A 63 17.57 9.83 -19.75
N ILE A 64 18.68 9.08 -19.66
CA ILE A 64 19.53 8.75 -20.80
C ILE A 64 18.87 7.65 -21.63
N ASP A 65 18.80 7.86 -22.95
CA ASP A 65 18.35 6.84 -23.91
C ASP A 65 19.47 5.81 -24.12
N TRP A 66 19.56 4.85 -23.20
CA TRP A 66 20.60 3.83 -23.18
C TRP A 66 20.48 2.89 -24.37
N GLU A 67 21.57 2.69 -25.11
CA GLU A 67 21.68 1.55 -26.02
C GLU A 67 21.80 0.25 -25.20
N THR A 68 20.91 -0.69 -25.46
CA THR A 68 20.80 -1.95 -24.70
C THR A 68 21.45 -3.13 -25.42
N ASP A 69 21.75 -2.97 -26.72
CA ASP A 69 22.56 -3.92 -27.48
C ASP A 69 24.02 -3.47 -27.52
N LEU A 70 24.87 -4.22 -26.82
CA LEU A 70 26.31 -3.95 -26.77
C LEU A 70 26.97 -3.98 -28.16
N TRP A 71 26.46 -4.77 -29.11
CA TRP A 71 27.01 -4.81 -30.46
C TRP A 71 26.70 -3.54 -31.25
N GLU A 72 25.47 -3.03 -31.14
CA GLU A 72 25.08 -1.76 -31.76
C GLU A 72 25.87 -0.61 -31.15
N ALA A 73 26.01 -0.57 -29.81
CA ALA A 73 26.83 0.43 -29.12
C ALA A 73 28.29 0.43 -29.62
N ARG A 74 28.87 -0.76 -29.85
CA ARG A 74 30.23 -0.88 -30.40
C ARG A 74 30.36 -0.34 -31.82
N LYS A 75 29.38 -0.61 -32.69
CA LYS A 75 29.38 -0.06 -34.05
C LYS A 75 29.28 1.46 -34.04
N GLU A 76 28.42 2.02 -33.19
CA GLU A 76 28.25 3.47 -33.06
C GLU A 76 29.49 4.18 -32.51
N ALA A 77 30.12 3.60 -31.49
CA ALA A 77 31.38 4.08 -30.93
C ALA A 77 32.49 4.14 -31.99
N ALA A 78 32.65 3.06 -32.77
CA ALA A 78 33.62 3.02 -33.86
C ALA A 78 33.29 4.03 -34.98
N ARG A 79 32.01 4.22 -35.30
CA ARG A 79 31.55 5.18 -36.32
C ARG A 79 31.79 6.63 -35.90
N THR A 80 31.64 6.94 -34.62
CA THR A 80 31.71 8.31 -34.08
C THR A 80 33.07 8.67 -33.46
N ASP A 81 33.98 7.71 -33.36
CA ASP A 81 35.27 7.83 -32.68
C ASP A 81 35.11 8.30 -31.21
N LYS A 82 34.11 7.74 -30.52
CA LYS A 82 33.80 8.02 -29.12
C LYS A 82 33.92 6.76 -28.26
N PRO A 83 34.36 6.87 -26.99
CA PRO A 83 34.39 5.74 -26.08
C PRO A 83 32.96 5.29 -25.69
N ILE A 84 32.84 4.05 -25.26
CA ILE A 84 31.61 3.49 -24.69
C ILE A 84 31.65 3.67 -23.18
N TYR A 85 30.56 4.18 -22.60
CA TYR A 85 30.29 4.09 -21.16
C TYR A 85 29.36 2.89 -20.93
N LEU A 86 29.84 1.90 -20.19
CA LEU A 86 29.09 0.67 -19.90
C LEU A 86 28.50 0.75 -18.49
N TRP A 87 27.18 0.76 -18.40
CA TRP A 87 26.45 0.67 -17.14
C TRP A 87 25.86 -0.73 -17.03
N GLU A 88 26.56 -1.63 -16.36
CA GLU A 88 26.11 -3.00 -16.14
C GLU A 88 26.33 -3.43 -14.69
N MET A 89 25.50 -4.37 -14.27
CA MET A 89 25.70 -5.11 -13.04
C MET A 89 26.60 -6.32 -13.35
N ASP A 90 27.91 -6.17 -13.13
CA ASP A 90 28.83 -7.30 -13.21
C ASP A 90 28.93 -7.98 -11.84
N GLY A 91 28.24 -9.10 -11.66
CA GLY A 91 28.28 -9.88 -10.43
C GLY A 91 27.23 -10.99 -10.33
N HIS A 92 27.51 -12.01 -9.50
CA HIS A 92 26.50 -13.02 -9.15
C HIS A 92 25.37 -12.32 -8.38
N PRO A 93 24.10 -12.46 -8.79
CA PRO A 93 22.98 -11.68 -8.23
C PRO A 93 22.74 -11.90 -6.73
N LEU A 94 23.31 -12.96 -6.16
CA LEU A 94 23.24 -13.29 -4.73
C LEU A 94 24.55 -13.02 -3.96
N GLY A 95 25.63 -12.59 -4.64
CA GLY A 95 26.92 -12.29 -4.01
C GLY A 95 27.66 -13.49 -3.38
N CYS A 96 27.17 -14.73 -3.57
CA CYS A 96 27.80 -15.93 -3.01
C CYS A 96 28.80 -16.53 -4.01
N VAL A 97 30.04 -16.75 -3.56
CA VAL A 97 31.08 -17.55 -4.23
C VAL A 97 31.28 -18.88 -3.53
#